data_AF-J7RAI8-F1
#
_entry.id   AF-J7RAI8-F1
#
_cell.length_a   1.000
_cell.length_b   1.000
_cell.length_c   1.000
_cell.angle_alpha   90.00
_cell.angle_beta   90.00
_cell.angle_gamma   90.00
#
_symmetry.space_group_name_H-M   'P 1'
#
loop_
_entity.id
_entity.type
_entity.pdbx_description
1 polymer ?
#
loop_
_entity_poly.entity_id
_entity_poly.type
_entity_poly.pdbx_seq_one_letter_code
_entity_poly.pdbx_strand_id
1 'polypeptide(L)'
;MDASDPRQQQEQEHKAMSKEQTTAMKALAEEEAGDGHNHRGWKAMPYVIGNETFEKLGTIGTLSNMLVYLTTVYHMPSVNAATLLNVFSGTSNLATVLGAYVSDTYLGRYTTIAAATVSSFTG
;
A
#
# COMPACT_ATOMS: atom_id res chain seq x y z
N MET A 1 -3.73 -15.55 52.86
CA MET A 1 -3.22 -15.83 51.51
C MET A 1 -4.33 -15.53 50.54
N ASP A 2 -4.22 -14.47 49.75
CA ASP A 2 -4.69 -14.51 48.37
C ASP A 2 -3.86 -13.50 47.60
N ALA A 3 -2.69 -13.97 47.17
CA ALA A 3 -1.83 -13.21 46.29
C ALA A 3 -2.59 -13.09 44.97
N SER A 4 -3.15 -11.90 44.72
CA SER A 4 -3.60 -11.50 43.38
C SER A 4 -2.37 -11.59 42.47
N ASP A 5 -2.21 -12.75 41.86
CA ASP A 5 -1.06 -13.15 41.07
C ASP A 5 -0.95 -12.18 39.87
N PRO A 6 0.11 -11.36 39.77
CA PRO A 6 0.30 -10.40 38.68
C PRO A 6 0.40 -11.09 37.29
N ARG A 7 0.58 -12.41 37.26
CA ARG A 7 0.54 -13.22 36.02
C ARG A 7 -0.86 -13.34 35.43
N GLN A 8 -1.91 -13.35 36.25
CA GLN A 8 -3.29 -13.48 35.76
C GLN A 8 -3.81 -12.17 35.16
N GLN A 9 -3.36 -11.03 35.69
CA GLN A 9 -3.69 -9.72 35.15
C GLN A 9 -3.02 -9.50 33.78
N GLN A 10 -1.75 -9.89 33.64
CA GLN A 10 -1.05 -9.87 32.34
C GLN A 10 -1.65 -10.85 31.31
N GLU A 11 -2.09 -12.03 31.74
CA GLU A 11 -2.73 -13.00 30.84
C GLU A 11 -4.10 -12.49 30.35
N GLN A 12 -4.86 -11.82 31.22
CA GLN A 12 -6.13 -11.19 30.84
C GLN A 12 -5.93 -9.99 29.92
N GLU A 13 -4.90 -9.16 30.16
CA GLU A 13 -4.54 -8.05 29.28
C GLU A 13 -4.04 -8.53 27.92
N HIS A 14 -3.18 -9.55 27.87
CA HIS A 14 -2.70 -10.12 26.60
C HIS A 14 -3.84 -10.79 25.81
N LYS A 15 -4.80 -11.40 26.51
CA LYS A 15 -6.00 -11.99 25.90
C LYS A 15 -7.00 -10.94 25.43
N ALA A 16 -7.10 -9.80 26.13
CA ALA A 16 -7.89 -8.65 25.72
C ALA A 16 -7.26 -7.96 24.49
N MET A 17 -5.93 -7.78 24.50
CA MET A 17 -5.16 -7.18 23.41
C MET A 17 -5.18 -8.06 22.16
N SER A 18 -5.06 -9.39 22.31
CA SER A 18 -5.20 -10.34 21.19
C SER A 18 -6.63 -10.37 20.63
N LYS A 19 -7.66 -10.22 21.49
CA LYS A 19 -9.05 -10.06 21.04
C LYS A 19 -9.25 -8.75 20.28
N GLU A 20 -8.73 -7.64 20.78
CA GLU A 20 -8.84 -6.33 20.14
C GLU A 20 -8.11 -6.30 18.79
N GLN A 21 -6.91 -6.90 18.71
CA GLN A 21 -6.18 -7.07 17.45
C GLN A 21 -6.90 -8.00 16.47
N THR A 22 -7.55 -9.06 16.95
CA THR A 22 -8.36 -9.95 16.11
C THR A 22 -9.61 -9.24 15.59
N THR A 23 -10.25 -8.41 16.43
CA THR A 23 -11.41 -7.61 16.04
C THR A 23 -11.05 -6.47 15.09
N ALA A 24 -9.91 -5.81 15.29
CA ALA A 24 -9.38 -4.81 14.36
C ALA A 24 -8.96 -5.44 13.03
N MET A 25 -8.27 -6.58 13.05
CA MET A 25 -7.91 -7.33 11.84
C MET A 25 -9.15 -7.84 11.10
N LYS A 26 -10.21 -8.21 11.83
CA LYS A 26 -11.48 -8.59 11.24
C LYS A 26 -12.23 -7.39 10.67
N ALA A 27 -12.21 -6.23 11.33
CA ALA A 27 -12.82 -4.99 10.84
C ALA A 27 -12.14 -4.46 9.57
N LEU A 28 -10.81 -4.55 9.49
CA LEU A 28 -10.06 -4.24 8.26
C LEU A 28 -10.39 -5.23 7.13
N ALA A 29 -10.61 -6.50 7.45
CA ALA A 29 -11.06 -7.50 6.48
C ALA A 29 -12.54 -7.35 6.10
N GLU A 30 -13.38 -6.79 6.98
CA GLU A 30 -14.80 -6.52 6.73
C GLU A 30 -15.00 -5.21 5.94
N GLU A 31 -14.10 -4.23 6.07
CA GLU A 31 -14.05 -3.04 5.22
C GLU A 31 -13.69 -3.40 3.77
N GLU A 32 -12.83 -4.41 3.58
CA GLU A 32 -12.56 -5.04 2.26
C GLU A 32 -13.72 -5.91 1.74
N ALA A 33 -14.64 -6.33 2.61
CA ALA A 33 -15.80 -7.14 2.25
C ALA A 33 -17.08 -6.30 2.13
N GLY A 34 -17.00 -5.26 1.31
CA GLY A 34 -18.14 -4.41 0.97
C GLY A 34 -19.21 -5.11 0.12
N ASP A 35 -20.34 -5.37 0.78
CA ASP A 35 -21.73 -5.33 0.32
C ASP A 35 -22.34 -6.53 -0.46
N GLY A 36 -23.49 -6.98 0.03
CA GLY A 36 -24.33 -8.03 -0.51
C GLY A 36 -25.13 -7.59 -1.74
N HIS A 37 -24.44 -7.16 -2.80
CA HIS A 37 -25.04 -6.79 -4.08
C HIS A 37 -24.79 -7.88 -5.12
N ASN A 38 -25.78 -8.28 -5.92
CA ASN A 38 -25.65 -9.31 -6.97
C ASN A 38 -24.31 -9.22 -7.72
N HIS A 39 -23.35 -10.06 -7.32
CA HIS A 39 -21.96 -9.90 -7.68
C HIS A 39 -21.77 -10.34 -9.13
N ARG A 40 -21.79 -9.37 -10.05
CA ARG A 40 -21.14 -9.48 -11.37
C ARG A 40 -19.61 -9.58 -11.24
N GLY A 41 -19.10 -9.75 -10.01
CA GLY A 41 -17.71 -9.84 -9.63
C GLY A 41 -16.94 -10.93 -10.35
N TRP A 42 -17.57 -12.03 -10.79
CA TRP A 42 -16.88 -13.07 -11.58
C TRP A 42 -16.26 -12.52 -12.88
N LYS A 43 -16.91 -11.52 -13.52
CA LYS A 43 -16.36 -10.88 -14.71
C LYS A 43 -15.30 -9.83 -14.39
N ALA A 44 -15.37 -9.20 -13.21
CA ALA A 44 -14.40 -8.21 -12.74
C ALA A 44 -13.14 -8.86 -12.15
N MET A 45 -13.27 -10.06 -11.56
CA MET A 45 -12.20 -10.81 -10.91
C MET A 45 -10.93 -10.97 -11.77
N PRO A 46 -11.00 -11.39 -13.06
CA PRO A 46 -9.80 -11.51 -13.88
C PRO A 46 -9.13 -10.15 -14.18
N TYR A 47 -9.90 -9.05 -14.26
CA TYR A 47 -9.33 -7.72 -14.47
C TYR A 47 -8.59 -7.23 -13.22
N VAL A 48 -9.16 -7.43 -12.03
CA VAL A 48 -8.50 -7.07 -10.76
C VAL A 48 -7.23 -7.89 -10.56
N ILE A 49 -7.30 -9.21 -10.74
CA ILE A 49 -6.13 -10.10 -10.63
C ILE A 49 -5.08 -9.74 -11.67
N GLY A 50 -5.48 -9.45 -12.90
CA GLY A 50 -4.57 -9.03 -13.98
C GLY A 50 -3.85 -7.72 -13.64
N ASN A 51 -4.58 -6.72 -13.15
CA ASN A 51 -4.01 -5.44 -12.73
C ASN A 51 -3.02 -5.62 -11.57
N GLU A 52 -3.44 -6.33 -10.51
CA GLU A 52 -2.60 -6.61 -9.34
C GLU A 52 -1.32 -7.36 -9.73
N THR A 53 -1.45 -8.36 -10.61
CA THR A 53 -0.29 -9.13 -11.09
C THR A 53 0.64 -8.25 -11.91
N PHE A 54 0.11 -7.39 -12.78
CA PHE A 54 0.93 -6.48 -13.61
C PHE A 54 1.66 -5.45 -12.76
N GLU A 55 1.01 -4.88 -11.75
CA GLU A 55 1.60 -3.94 -10.80
C GLU A 55 2.76 -4.59 -10.04
N LYS A 56 2.56 -5.81 -9.52
CA LYS A 56 3.60 -6.58 -8.83
C LYS A 56 4.75 -6.95 -9.75
N LEU A 57 4.46 -7.41 -10.97
CA LEU A 57 5.48 -7.77 -11.96
C LEU A 57 6.32 -6.56 -12.37
N GLY A 58 5.68 -5.41 -12.62
CA GLY A 58 6.37 -4.17 -12.93
C GLY A 58 7.29 -3.74 -11.79
N THR A 59 6.78 -3.74 -10.56
CA THR A 59 7.55 -3.36 -9.37
C THR A 59 8.75 -4.29 -9.14
N ILE A 60 8.54 -5.61 -9.14
CA ILE A 60 9.60 -6.59 -8.93
C ILE A 60 10.62 -6.55 -10.09
N GLY A 61 10.14 -6.41 -11.32
CA GLY A 61 10.98 -6.32 -12.51
C GLY A 61 11.89 -5.09 -12.51
N THR A 62 11.34 -3.91 -12.21
CA THR A 62 12.11 -2.67 -12.10
C THR A 62 13.12 -2.75 -10.96
N LEU A 63 12.73 -3.25 -9.78
CA LEU A 63 13.65 -3.40 -8.64
C LEU A 63 14.79 -4.38 -8.96
N SER A 64 14.48 -5.51 -9.61
CA SER A 64 15.48 -6.51 -10.00
C SER A 64 16.44 -5.96 -11.05
N ASN A 65 15.94 -5.24 -12.06
CA ASN A 65 16.77 -4.60 -13.08
C ASN A 65 17.72 -3.57 -12.45
N MET A 66 17.19 -2.72 -11.57
CA MET A 66 17.98 -1.72 -10.85
C MET A 66 19.05 -2.37 -9.96
N LEU A 67 18.72 -3.44 -9.23
CA LEU A 67 19.69 -4.17 -8.40
C LEU A 67 20.87 -4.70 -9.23
N VAL A 68 20.58 -5.34 -10.37
CA VAL A 68 21.61 -5.88 -11.25
C VAL A 68 22.43 -4.75 -11.84
N TYR A 69 21.82 -3.64 -12.27
CA TYR A 69 22.54 -2.49 -12.81
C TYR A 69 23.52 -1.88 -11.78
N LEU A 70 23.07 -1.71 -10.54
CA LEU A 70 23.88 -1.13 -9.47
C LEU A 70 25.08 -2.03 -9.08
N THR A 71 24.89 -3.35 -9.10
CA THR A 71 25.95 -4.31 -8.75
C THR A 71 26.92 -4.57 -9.91
N THR A 72 26.43 -4.69 -11.14
CA THR A 72 27.25 -5.09 -12.30
C THR A 72 27.88 -3.92 -13.06
N VAL A 73 27.15 -2.84 -13.27
CA VAL A 73 27.64 -1.68 -14.04
C VAL A 73 28.28 -0.66 -13.11
N TYR A 74 27.62 -0.38 -11.99
CA TYR A 74 28.11 0.59 -11.01
C TYR A 74 29.12 0.01 -10.01
N HIS A 75 29.42 -1.29 -10.10
CA HIS A 75 30.40 -2.01 -9.26
C HIS A 75 30.22 -1.75 -7.76
N MET A 76 28.98 -1.52 -7.31
CA MET A 76 28.71 -1.27 -5.90
C MET A 76 28.61 -2.58 -5.12
N PRO A 77 29.10 -2.61 -3.86
CA PRO A 77 28.92 -3.76 -3.00
C PRO A 77 27.43 -4.01 -2.75
N SER A 78 27.03 -5.28 -2.70
CA SER A 78 25.62 -5.72 -2.62
C SER A 78 24.87 -5.07 -1.45
N VAL A 79 25.57 -4.77 -0.35
CA VAL A 79 25.03 -4.07 0.83
C VAL A 79 24.62 -2.63 0.51
N ASN A 80 25.43 -1.89 -0.25
CA ASN A 80 25.10 -0.53 -0.67
C ASN A 80 23.97 -0.51 -1.72
N ALA A 81 23.99 -1.46 -2.67
CA ALA A 81 22.93 -1.58 -3.66
C ALA A 81 21.56 -1.87 -3.00
N ALA A 82 21.52 -2.77 -2.01
CA ALA A 82 20.32 -3.03 -1.22
C ALA A 82 19.85 -1.81 -0.42
N THR A 83 20.79 -1.01 0.11
CA THR A 83 20.47 0.24 0.80
C THR A 83 19.80 1.25 -0.15
N LEU A 84 20.31 1.40 -1.38
CA LEU A 84 19.68 2.25 -2.39
C LEU A 84 18.28 1.75 -2.78
N LEU A 85 18.08 0.44 -2.90
CA LEU A 85 16.75 -0.11 -3.15
C LEU A 85 15.78 0.14 -2.00
N ASN A 86 16.24 0.06 -0.74
CA ASN A 86 15.42 0.40 0.43
C ASN A 86 15.05 1.89 0.43
N VAL A 87 15.99 2.78 0.09
CA VAL A 87 15.71 4.22 -0.05
C VAL A 87 14.72 4.46 -1.20
N PHE A 88 14.89 3.79 -2.34
CA PHE A 88 13.97 3.88 -3.47
C PHE A 88 12.56 3.42 -3.08
N SER A 89 12.44 2.25 -2.44
CA SER A 89 11.16 1.73 -1.94
C SER A 89 10.51 2.65 -0.91
N GLY A 90 11.29 3.21 0.03
CA GLY A 90 10.82 4.21 0.97
C GLY A 90 10.34 5.49 0.28
N THR A 91 11.04 5.92 -0.76
CA THR A 91 10.67 7.10 -1.56
C THR A 91 9.41 6.84 -2.37
N SER A 92 9.22 5.65 -2.95
CA SER A 92 7.98 5.28 -3.65
C SER A 92 6.77 5.31 -2.72
N ASN A 93 6.90 4.80 -1.49
CA ASN A 93 5.83 4.88 -0.49
C ASN A 93 5.52 6.33 -0.09
N LEU A 94 6.55 7.15 0.14
CA LEU A 94 6.37 8.58 0.43
C LEU A 94 5.74 9.32 -0.76
N ALA A 95 6.14 8.98 -1.99
CA ALA A 95 5.58 9.53 -3.21
C ALA A 95 4.09 9.17 -3.35
N THR A 96 3.64 8.00 -2.89
CA THR A 96 2.22 7.66 -2.82
C THR A 96 1.48 8.58 -1.84
N VAL A 97 2.04 8.87 -0.67
CA VAL A 97 1.43 9.80 0.30
C VAL A 97 1.36 11.23 -0.25
N LEU A 98 2.46 11.69 -0.86
CA LEU A 98 2.48 13.00 -1.54
C LEU A 98 1.52 13.03 -2.73
N GLY A 99 1.44 11.95 -3.49
CA GLY A 99 0.53 11.78 -4.62
C GLY A 99 -0.93 11.78 -4.18
N ALA A 100 -1.24 11.15 -3.03
CA ALA A 100 -2.56 11.21 -2.41
C ALA A 100 -2.87 12.64 -1.95
N TYR A 101 -1.94 13.34 -1.28
CA TYR A 101 -2.13 14.72 -0.87
C TYR A 101 -2.35 15.67 -2.06
N VAL A 102 -1.55 15.54 -3.12
CA VAL A 102 -1.73 16.28 -4.38
C VAL A 102 -3.05 15.88 -5.02
N SER A 103 -3.41 14.60 -5.01
CA SER A 103 -4.70 14.13 -5.53
C SER A 103 -5.86 14.77 -4.76
N ASP A 104 -5.85 14.75 -3.44
CA ASP A 104 -6.93 15.28 -2.61
C ASP A 104 -7.06 16.80 -2.72
N THR A 105 -5.96 17.50 -2.97
CA THR A 105 -5.94 18.96 -3.16
C THR A 105 -6.27 19.39 -4.59
N TYR A 106 -5.90 18.61 -5.61
CA TYR A 106 -6.09 18.96 -7.03
C TYR A 106 -7.28 18.25 -7.71
N LEU A 107 -7.62 17.01 -7.36
CA LEU A 107 -8.76 16.26 -7.93
C LEU A 107 -10.14 16.69 -7.40
N GLY A 108 -10.19 17.71 -6.54
CA GLY A 108 -11.40 18.49 -6.25
C GLY A 108 -11.38 19.85 -6.97
N ARG A 109 -12.27 20.06 -7.96
CA ARG A 109 -12.51 21.31 -8.73
C ARG A 109 -11.35 21.86 -9.59
N TYR A 110 -10.08 21.74 -9.18
CA TYR A 110 -8.94 22.34 -9.88
C TYR A 110 -8.58 21.60 -11.18
N THR A 111 -8.63 20.26 -11.23
CA THR A 111 -8.33 19.49 -12.45
C THR A 111 -9.37 19.68 -13.55
N THR A 112 -10.67 19.73 -13.22
CA THR A 112 -11.73 20.02 -14.19
C THR A 112 -11.58 21.42 -14.77
N ILE A 113 -11.27 22.41 -13.93
CA ILE A 113 -11.01 23.79 -14.38
C ILE A 113 -9.74 23.82 -15.23
N ALA A 114 -8.63 23.20 -14.79
CA ALA A 114 -7.37 23.17 -15.52
C ALA A 114 -7.53 22.53 -16.90
N ALA A 115 -8.16 21.36 -16.98
CA ALA A 115 -8.46 20.68 -18.24
C ALA A 115 -9.40 21.52 -19.13
N ALA A 116 -10.43 22.15 -18.56
CA ALA A 116 -11.30 23.06 -19.31
C ALA A 116 -10.56 24.29 -19.85
N THR A 117 -9.64 24.89 -19.08
CA THR A 117 -8.80 26.00 -19.54
C THR A 117 -7.80 25.58 -20.61
N VAL A 118 -7.13 24.44 -20.45
CA VAL A 118 -6.18 23.94 -21.47
C VAL A 118 -6.91 23.58 -22.76
N SER A 119 -8.08 22.94 -22.65
CA SER A 119 -8.94 22.64 -23.79
C SER A 119 -9.44 23.91 -24.49
N SER A 120 -9.88 24.92 -23.73
CA SER A 120 -10.35 26.21 -24.28
C SER A 120 -9.23 27.07 -24.88
N PHE A 121 -7.98 26.90 -24.45
CA PHE A 121 -6.82 27.59 -25.02
C PHE A 121 -6.29 26.91 -26.29
N THR A 122 -6.46 25.58 -26.39
CA THR A 122 -5.97 24.78 -27.51
C THR A 122 -7.01 24.61 -28.63
N GLY A 123 -8.29 24.82 -28.31
CA GLY A 123 -9.41 24.84 -29.25
C GLY A 123 -9.66 26.20 -29.89
#